data_AF-A0A1V8SL45-F1
#
_entry.id   AF-A0A1V8SL45-F1
#
_cell.length_a   1.000
_cell.length_b   1.000
_cell.length_c   1.000
_cell.angle_alpha   90.00
_cell.angle_beta   90.00
_cell.angle_gamma   90.00
#
_symmetry.space_group_name_H-M   'P 1'
#
loop_
_entity.id
_entity.type
_entity.pdbx_description
1 polymer ?
#
loop_
_entity_poly.entity_id
_entity_poly.type
_entity_poly.pdbx_seq_one_letter_code
_entity_poly.pdbx_strand_id
1 'polypeptide(L)'
;MAPSPSELNSFTSIYKGDYRNTDAWYGDVSESEVFQSVWGSEGGLEGANGFVKRVEGLRKEGKGNKEELVKESGREIEALKDYLLNKFGTEQIKDATTVWVGKSEKGKEAAKNMVVGGEGWRQF
;
A
#
# COMPACT_ATOMS: atom_id res chain seq x y z
N MET A 1 25.73 14.06 12.21
CA MET A 1 26.16 12.77 12.78
C MET A 1 25.34 11.70 12.08
N ALA A 2 25.96 10.79 11.33
CA ALA A 2 25.23 9.76 10.60
C ALA A 2 24.75 8.67 11.59
N PRO A 3 23.53 8.16 11.46
CA PRO A 3 23.00 7.13 12.36
C PRO A 3 23.85 5.85 12.24
N SER A 4 24.03 5.17 13.37
CA SER A 4 24.80 3.93 13.45
C SER A 4 24.07 2.79 12.72
N PRO A 5 24.78 1.74 12.27
CA PRO A 5 24.18 0.58 11.61
C PRO A 5 23.08 -0.12 12.43
N SER A 6 23.16 -0.09 13.77
CA SER A 6 22.12 -0.62 14.65
C SER A 6 20.85 0.25 14.67
N GLU A 7 21.00 1.57 14.60
CA GLU A 7 19.87 2.51 14.47
C GLU A 7 19.21 2.37 13.10
N LEU A 8 19.99 2.21 12.03
CA LEU A 8 19.47 1.94 10.68
C LEU A 8 18.74 0.59 10.59
N ASN A 9 19.23 -0.45 11.28
CA ASN A 9 18.55 -1.74 11.38
C ASN A 9 17.24 -1.66 12.16
N SER A 10 17.18 -0.85 13.23
CA SER A 10 15.93 -0.62 13.97
C SER A 10 14.90 0.16 13.13
N PHE A 11 15.35 1.17 12.38
CA PHE A 11 14.50 2.02 11.55
C PHE A 11 13.91 1.26 10.35
N THR A 12 14.71 0.39 9.72
CA THR A 12 14.27 -0.48 8.61
C THR A 12 13.42 -1.65 9.08
N SER A 13 13.62 -2.15 10.30
CA SER A 13 12.77 -3.20 10.92
C SER A 13 11.35 -2.69 11.20
N ILE A 14 11.21 -1.43 11.62
CA ILE A 14 9.90 -0.79 11.83
C ILE A 14 9.18 -0.68 10.48
N TYR A 15 9.81 -0.13 9.44
CA TYR A 15 9.14 0.04 8.13
C TYR A 15 8.85 -1.26 7.36
N LYS A 16 9.71 -2.29 7.44
CA LYS A 16 9.52 -3.56 6.69
C LYS A 16 8.65 -4.59 7.39
N GLY A 17 8.23 -4.34 8.62
CA GLY A 17 7.55 -5.35 9.45
C GLY A 17 6.45 -4.80 10.34
N ASP A 18 5.94 -3.61 10.05
CA ASP A 18 4.84 -3.02 10.80
C ASP A 18 3.49 -3.54 10.28
N TYR A 19 3.08 -4.68 10.86
CA TYR A 19 1.78 -5.30 10.62
C TYR A 19 0.62 -4.35 10.93
N ARG A 20 0.76 -3.45 11.91
CA ARG A 20 -0.30 -2.49 12.25
C ARG A 20 -0.45 -1.43 11.18
N ASN A 21 0.67 -0.98 10.61
CA ASN A 21 0.63 -0.07 9.46
C ASN A 21 0.00 -0.75 8.24
N THR A 22 0.29 -2.04 8.00
CA THR A 22 -0.37 -2.79 6.92
C THR A 22 -1.88 -2.94 7.16
N ASP A 23 -2.30 -3.32 8.37
CA ASP A 23 -3.72 -3.43 8.74
C ASP A 23 -4.44 -2.08 8.57
N ALA A 24 -3.82 -0.98 9.00
CA ALA A 24 -4.36 0.37 8.83
C ALA A 24 -4.49 0.74 7.35
N TRP A 25 -3.45 0.46 6.55
CA TRP A 25 -3.49 0.71 5.12
C TRP A 25 -4.59 -0.06 4.41
N TYR A 26 -4.77 -1.36 4.72
CA TYR A 26 -5.88 -2.13 4.19
C TYR A 26 -7.24 -1.56 4.61
N GLY A 27 -7.37 -1.05 5.84
CA GLY A 27 -8.54 -0.29 6.27
C GLY A 27 -8.82 0.92 5.38
N ASP A 28 -7.81 1.75 5.16
CA ASP A 28 -7.92 2.98 4.37
C ASP A 28 -8.30 2.72 2.90
N VAL A 29 -7.80 1.63 2.31
CA VAL A 29 -8.07 1.30 0.90
C VAL A 29 -9.24 0.33 0.71
N SER A 30 -9.88 -0.15 1.78
CA SER A 30 -10.86 -1.24 1.73
C SER A 30 -12.08 -0.96 0.83
N GLU A 31 -12.47 0.31 0.73
CA GLU A 31 -13.59 0.76 -0.11
C GLU A 31 -13.21 0.98 -1.58
N SER A 32 -11.91 0.90 -1.91
CA SER A 32 -11.46 1.11 -3.29
C SER A 32 -11.83 -0.08 -4.18
N GLU A 33 -12.15 0.21 -5.44
CA GLU A 33 -12.47 -0.82 -6.44
C GLU A 33 -11.35 -1.87 -6.59
N VAL A 34 -10.09 -1.44 -6.52
CA VAL A 34 -8.94 -2.34 -6.61
C VAL A 34 -8.88 -3.30 -5.43
N PHE A 35 -9.12 -2.80 -4.21
CA PHE A 35 -9.12 -3.65 -3.03
C PHE A 35 -10.26 -4.66 -3.10
N GLN A 36 -11.48 -4.22 -3.42
CA GLN A 36 -12.65 -5.10 -3.52
C GLN A 36 -12.49 -6.14 -4.64
N SER A 37 -11.79 -5.81 -5.73
CA SER A 37 -11.45 -6.78 -6.77
C SER A 37 -10.46 -7.85 -6.31
N VAL A 38 -9.56 -7.53 -5.38
CA VAL A 38 -8.49 -8.43 -4.92
C VAL A 38 -8.94 -9.28 -3.73
N TRP A 39 -9.64 -8.67 -2.77
CA TRP A 39 -10.01 -9.30 -1.50
C TRP A 39 -11.51 -9.59 -1.39
N GLY A 40 -12.34 -9.03 -2.27
CA GLY A 40 -13.81 -9.15 -2.23
C GLY A 40 -14.47 -7.94 -1.55
N SER A 41 -15.71 -7.65 -1.95
CA SER A 41 -16.52 -6.58 -1.35
C SER A 41 -17.16 -6.97 -0.02
N GLU A 42 -17.39 -8.26 0.21
CA GLU A 42 -17.94 -8.80 1.45
C GLU A 42 -16.86 -9.63 2.16
N GLY A 43 -16.49 -9.25 3.39
CA GLY A 43 -15.48 -9.98 4.17
C GLY A 43 -14.02 -9.78 3.73
N GLY A 44 -13.76 -8.94 2.72
CA GLY A 44 -12.43 -8.76 2.16
C GLY A 44 -11.43 -8.13 3.11
N LEU A 45 -11.87 -7.14 3.91
CA LEU A 45 -11.02 -6.49 4.92
C LEU A 45 -10.67 -7.47 6.05
N GLU A 46 -11.62 -8.28 6.50
CA GLU A 46 -11.40 -9.33 7.49
C GLU A 46 -10.42 -10.39 6.96
N GLY A 47 -10.55 -10.75 5.67
CA GLY A 47 -9.64 -11.66 4.98
C GLY A 47 -8.21 -11.12 4.93
N ALA A 48 -8.04 -9.87 4.49
CA ALA A 48 -6.74 -9.20 4.39
C ALA A 48 -6.05 -9.08 5.77
N ASN A 49 -6.77 -8.59 6.77
CA ASN A 49 -6.26 -8.50 8.15
C ASN A 49 -5.96 -9.89 8.74
N GLY A 50 -6.76 -10.90 8.39
CA GLY A 50 -6.53 -12.30 8.77
C GLY A 50 -5.25 -12.87 8.16
N PHE A 51 -4.93 -12.50 6.92
CA PHE A 51 -3.65 -12.83 6.28
C PHE A 51 -2.48 -12.18 7.01
N VAL A 52 -2.54 -10.87 7.29
CA VAL A 52 -1.48 -10.15 8.01
C VAL A 52 -1.20 -10.78 9.38
N LYS A 53 -2.24 -11.12 10.15
CA LYS A 53 -2.11 -11.81 11.44
C LYS A 53 -1.41 -13.16 11.34
N ARG A 54 -1.69 -13.95 10.30
CA ARG A 54 -1.00 -15.24 10.08
C ARG A 54 0.46 -15.03 9.70
N VAL A 55 0.78 -14.02 8.88
CA VAL A 55 2.17 -13.67 8.55
C VAL A 55 2.93 -13.20 9.81
N GLU A 56 2.30 -12.40 10.65
CA GLU A 56 2.85 -11.97 11.94
C GLU A 56 3.11 -13.17 12.86
N GLY A 57 2.13 -14.07 12.99
CA GLY A 57 2.25 -15.29 13.78
C GLY A 57 3.39 -16.19 13.32
N LEU A 58 3.57 -16.36 11.99
CA LEU A 58 4.69 -17.12 11.46
C LEU A 58 6.04 -16.47 11.80
N ARG A 59 6.16 -15.14 11.66
CA ARG A 59 7.42 -14.42 11.94
C ARG A 59 7.76 -14.38 13.43
N LYS A 60 6.79 -14.13 14.30
CA LYS A 60 7.02 -13.93 15.74
C LYS A 60 7.04 -15.24 16.53
N GLU A 61 6.18 -16.19 16.17
CA GLU A 61 5.94 -17.40 16.96
C GLU A 61 6.39 -18.68 16.23
N GLY A 62 6.79 -18.59 14.96
CA GLY A 62 7.11 -19.77 14.14
C GLY A 62 5.89 -20.64 13.83
N LYS A 63 4.67 -20.12 14.04
CA LYS A 63 3.42 -20.86 13.85
C LYS A 63 2.81 -20.54 12.48
N GLY A 64 2.51 -21.58 11.71
CA GLY A 64 1.83 -21.47 10.43
C GLY A 64 2.56 -22.18 9.31
N ASN A 65 1.95 -22.20 8.14
CA ASN A 65 2.49 -22.81 6.94
C ASN A 65 3.05 -21.71 6.01
N LYS A 66 4.37 -21.69 5.82
CA LYS A 66 5.03 -20.68 5.01
C LYS A 66 4.63 -20.79 3.54
N GLU A 67 4.56 -22.01 3.01
CA GLU A 67 4.20 -22.29 1.63
C GLU A 67 2.78 -21.81 1.32
N GLU A 68 1.85 -21.99 2.25
CA GLU A 68 0.47 -21.50 2.14
C GLU A 68 0.42 -19.97 2.10
N LEU A 69 1.14 -19.30 2.99
CA LEU A 69 1.19 -17.83 3.02
C LEU A 69 1.84 -17.24 1.77
N VAL A 70 2.87 -17.89 1.23
CA VAL A 70 3.47 -17.49 -0.06
C VAL A 70 2.46 -17.64 -1.20
N LYS A 71 1.69 -18.73 -1.22
CA LYS A 71 0.65 -18.95 -2.24
C LYS A 71 -0.44 -17.88 -2.17
N GLU A 72 -0.89 -17.53 -0.97
CA GLU A 72 -1.93 -16.52 -0.78
C GLU A 72 -1.44 -15.11 -1.12
N SER A 73 -0.21 -14.76 -0.72
CA SER A 73 0.44 -13.52 -1.16
C SER A 73 0.58 -13.46 -2.69
N GLY A 74 0.95 -14.58 -3.32
CA GLY A 74 1.00 -14.69 -4.78
C GLY A 74 -0.37 -14.46 -5.43
N ARG A 75 -1.45 -15.03 -4.87
CA ARG A 75 -2.81 -14.79 -5.34
C ARG A 75 -3.18 -13.30 -5.25
N GLU A 76 -2.82 -12.62 -4.17
CA GLU A 76 -3.06 -11.17 -4.02
C GLU A 76 -2.38 -10.37 -5.14
N ILE A 77 -1.10 -10.66 -5.40
CA ILE A 77 -0.30 -9.98 -6.42
C ILE A 77 -0.87 -10.23 -7.82
N GLU A 78 -1.20 -11.48 -8.16
CA GLU A 78 -1.78 -11.80 -9.47
C GLU A 78 -3.16 -11.17 -9.63
N ALA A 79 -4.02 -11.17 -8.61
CA ALA A 79 -5.32 -10.50 -8.67
C ALA A 79 -5.18 -8.98 -8.85
N LEU A 80 -4.22 -8.35 -8.17
CA LEU A 80 -3.91 -6.93 -8.36
C LEU A 80 -3.44 -6.66 -9.80
N LYS A 81 -2.52 -7.49 -10.29
CA LYS A 81 -2.02 -7.39 -11.66
C LYS A 81 -3.16 -7.55 -12.67
N ASP A 82 -4.01 -8.55 -12.52
CA ASP A 82 -5.15 -8.78 -13.41
C ASP A 82 -6.12 -7.59 -13.39
N TYR A 83 -6.42 -7.03 -12.21
CA TYR A 83 -7.21 -5.81 -12.11
C TYR A 83 -6.57 -4.64 -12.86
N LEU A 84 -5.26 -4.41 -12.68
CA LEU A 84 -4.55 -3.32 -13.36
C LEU A 84 -4.55 -3.51 -14.89
N LEU A 85 -4.29 -4.73 -15.35
CA LEU A 85 -4.30 -5.08 -16.77
C LEU A 85 -5.70 -4.89 -17.38
N ASN A 86 -6.75 -5.31 -16.68
CA ASN A 86 -8.12 -5.18 -17.16
C ASN A 86 -8.61 -3.73 -17.15
N LYS A 87 -8.23 -2.94 -16.14
CA LYS A 87 -8.69 -1.55 -15.98
C LYS A 87 -7.94 -0.57 -16.87
N PHE A 88 -6.63 -0.75 -17.01
CA PHE A 88 -5.76 0.23 -17.69
C PHE A 88 -5.17 -0.28 -19.00
N GLY A 89 -5.22 -1.59 -19.26
CA GLY A 89 -4.58 -2.19 -20.43
C GLY A 89 -3.05 -2.19 -20.35
N THR A 90 -2.42 -2.66 -21.43
CA THR A 90 -0.95 -2.68 -21.59
C THR A 90 -0.49 -1.86 -22.79
N GLU A 91 -1.41 -1.17 -23.46
CA GLU A 91 -1.08 -0.40 -24.65
C GLU A 91 -0.25 0.84 -24.30
N GLN A 92 0.72 1.14 -25.15
CA GLN A 92 1.51 2.35 -25.00
C GLN A 92 0.65 3.59 -25.32
N ILE A 93 0.49 4.48 -24.34
CA ILE A 93 -0.12 5.79 -24.57
C ILE A 93 0.87 6.66 -25.36
N LYS A 94 0.61 6.85 -26.66
CA LYS A 94 1.46 7.64 -27.57
C LYS A 94 1.29 9.15 -27.40
N ASP A 95 0.16 9.59 -26.86
CA ASP A 95 -0.13 10.97 -26.50
C ASP A 95 -0.59 11.03 -25.04
N ALA A 96 0.35 11.33 -24.15
CA ALA A 96 0.09 11.37 -22.72
C ALA A 96 -0.64 12.65 -22.27
N THR A 97 -0.88 13.63 -23.15
CA THR A 97 -1.51 14.91 -22.77
C THR A 97 -2.96 14.76 -22.29
N THR A 98 -3.63 13.67 -22.66
CA THR A 98 -5.02 13.36 -22.29
C THR A 98 -5.15 12.53 -21.00
N VAL A 99 -4.07 11.88 -20.56
CA VAL A 99 -4.05 10.99 -19.39
C VAL A 99 -3.28 11.61 -18.22
N TRP A 100 -2.35 12.52 -18.51
CA TRP A 100 -1.70 13.29 -17.47
C TRP A 100 -2.74 14.13 -16.75
N VAL A 101 -2.82 14.01 -15.43
CA VAL A 101 -3.42 15.04 -14.60
C VAL A 101 -2.52 16.27 -14.75
N GLY A 102 -2.76 17.06 -15.80
CA GLY A 102 -2.20 18.39 -15.94
C GLY A 102 -2.48 19.14 -14.66
N LYS A 103 -1.55 19.98 -14.22
CA LYS A 103 -1.66 20.81 -13.01
C LYS A 103 -2.95 21.62 -13.06
N SER A 104 -4.06 21.02 -12.62
CA SER A 104 -5.32 21.73 -12.41
C SER A 104 -5.03 22.80 -11.38
N GLU A 105 -5.72 23.94 -11.45
CA GLU A 105 -5.54 25.00 -10.45
C GLU A 105 -5.70 24.44 -9.03
N LYS A 106 -6.61 23.47 -8.84
CA LYS A 106 -6.76 22.69 -7.59
C LYS A 106 -5.50 21.91 -7.20
N GLY A 107 -4.83 21.24 -8.13
CA GLY A 107 -3.58 20.52 -7.87
C GLY A 107 -2.41 21.45 -7.54
N LYS A 108 -2.35 22.64 -8.15
CA LYS A 108 -1.36 23.67 -7.79
C LYS A 108 -1.62 24.25 -6.41
N GLU A 109 -2.88 24.49 -6.07
CA GLU A 109 -3.29 25.07 -4.79
C GLU A 109 -3.09 24.09 -3.64
N ALA A 110 -3.40 22.80 -3.84
CA ALA A 110 -3.05 21.73 -2.89
C ALA A 110 -1.53 21.61 -2.70
N ALA A 111 -0.74 21.62 -3.78
CA ALA A 111 0.72 21.60 -3.69
C ALA A 111 1.27 22.87 -3.00
N LYS A 112 0.68 24.04 -3.27
CA LYS A 112 1.06 25.31 -2.64
C LYS A 112 0.72 25.31 -1.14
N ASN A 113 -0.45 24.79 -0.75
CA ASN A 113 -0.84 24.68 0.66
C ASN A 113 0.07 23.72 1.44
N MET A 114 0.55 22.65 0.80
CA MET A 114 1.54 21.73 1.37
C MET A 114 2.94 22.33 1.51
N VAL A 115 3.29 23.34 0.70
CA VAL A 115 4.59 24.04 0.74
C VAL A 115 4.57 25.28 1.63
N VAL A 116 3.43 25.98 1.70
CA VAL A 116 3.28 27.26 2.42
C VAL A 116 2.78 27.07 3.86
N GLY A 117 2.48 25.83 4.28
CA GLY A 117 2.36 25.48 5.70
C GLY A 117 1.18 26.13 6.43
N GLY A 118 0.00 26.10 5.81
CA GLY A 118 -1.20 26.72 6.40
C GLY A 118 -1.86 25.93 7.53
N GLU A 119 -1.94 24.60 7.45
CA GLU A 119 -2.73 23.80 8.41
C GLU A 119 -2.21 22.36 8.64
N GLY A 120 -0.90 22.12 8.63
CA GLY A 120 -0.38 20.77 8.90
C GLY A 120 1.12 20.68 9.13
N TRP A 121 1.49 20.29 10.35
CA TRP A 121 2.81 19.92 10.88
C TRP A 121 3.97 19.82 9.88
N ARG A 122 4.70 20.93 9.70
CA ARG A 122 6.17 20.99 9.50
C ARG A 122 6.62 22.45 9.60
N GLN A 123 7.33 22.76 10.67
CA GLN A 123 8.12 23.99 10.78
C GLN A 123 9.55 23.63 10.34
N PHE A 124 10.09 24.33 9.34
CA PHE A 124 11.52 24.27 8.98
C PHE A 124 12.27 25.38 9.71
#